data_AF-A0A443S4H7-F1
#
_entry.id   AF-A0A443S4H7-F1
#
_cell.length_a   1.000
_cell.length_b   1.000
_cell.length_c   1.000
_cell.angle_alpha   90.00
_cell.angle_beta   90.00
_cell.angle_gamma   90.00
#
_symmetry.space_group_name_H-M   'P 1'
#
loop_
_entity.id
_entity.type
_entity.pdbx_description
1 polymer ?
#
loop_
_entity_poly.entity_id
_entity_poly.type
_entity_poly.pdbx_seq_one_letter_code
_entity_poly.pdbx_strand_id
1 'polypeptide(L)'
;MRMYPKMMITSASGVISLLDEEKAELQSFALHKLDEIVDEFWAEISEVITKIEVLYENENFSQRKLAALVASKVYYHLGSFEDSLTFALGAGELFDVNSNTEYVQTTIAKCIDHYTKERARILSGREKEKIIDPRLEQIVDRMFKRCFDDGQYKQSIGIALETRRMDIFEKSIVQSNDMSAMLEYAYKITMSLVDNRNYRKELLKLLVKLYSDLKVPDYVNVCQCLIFLDD
;
A
#
# COMPACT_ATOMS: atom_id res chain seq x y z
N MET A 1 -27.55 -24.05 -12.97
CA MET A 1 -27.03 -22.89 -12.22
C MET A 1 -27.60 -21.65 -12.89
N ARG A 2 -28.57 -20.98 -12.27
CA ARG A 2 -29.26 -19.82 -12.87
C ARG A 2 -28.29 -18.64 -12.90
N MET A 3 -27.79 -18.28 -14.09
CA MET A 3 -27.16 -16.98 -14.33
C MET A 3 -28.23 -15.92 -14.10
N TYR A 4 -28.08 -15.12 -13.04
CA TYR A 4 -28.82 -13.88 -12.93
C TYR A 4 -28.33 -12.96 -14.06
N PRO A 5 -29.25 -12.35 -14.83
CA PRO A 5 -28.86 -11.42 -15.88
C PRO A 5 -28.08 -10.26 -15.24
N LYS A 6 -26.85 -10.02 -15.73
CA LYS A 6 -26.10 -8.79 -15.46
C LYS A 6 -27.03 -7.65 -15.85
N MET A 7 -27.48 -6.83 -14.90
CA MET A 7 -28.33 -5.67 -15.23
C MET A 7 -27.54 -4.82 -16.23
N MET A 8 -27.99 -4.79 -17.50
CA MET A 8 -27.51 -3.82 -18.48
C MET A 8 -28.07 -2.46 -18.09
N ILE A 9 -27.38 -1.81 -17.17
CA ILE A 9 -27.58 -0.39 -16.89
C ILE A 9 -26.96 0.35 -18.07
N THR A 10 -27.72 1.17 -18.78
CA THR A 10 -27.21 1.96 -19.92
C THR A 10 -26.67 3.34 -19.51
N SER A 11 -26.93 3.77 -18.27
CA SER A 11 -26.41 5.01 -17.67
C SER A 11 -26.52 4.94 -16.14
N ALA A 12 -25.56 5.55 -15.44
CA ALA A 12 -25.56 5.67 -13.99
C ALA A 12 -26.52 6.75 -13.47
N SER A 13 -27.12 7.56 -14.35
CA SER A 13 -28.00 8.70 -13.99
C SER A 13 -29.08 8.37 -12.97
N GLY A 14 -29.75 7.21 -13.11
CA GLY A 14 -30.80 6.81 -12.17
C GLY A 14 -30.27 6.52 -10.76
N VAL A 15 -29.04 6.00 -10.65
CA VAL A 15 -28.37 5.76 -9.36
C VAL A 15 -27.83 7.09 -8.80
N ILE A 16 -27.33 7.96 -9.66
CA ILE A 16 -26.87 9.30 -9.29
C ILE A 16 -28.01 10.13 -8.71
N SER A 17 -29.21 10.08 -9.29
CA SER A 17 -30.38 10.80 -8.76
C SER A 17 -30.77 10.34 -7.36
N LEU A 18 -30.49 9.08 -6.99
CA LEU A 18 -30.74 8.59 -5.64
C LEU A 18 -29.80 9.18 -4.58
N LEU A 19 -28.65 9.75 -5.00
CA LEU A 19 -27.77 10.50 -4.09
C LEU A 19 -28.37 11.86 -3.68
N ASP A 20 -29.27 12.42 -4.50
CA ASP A 20 -29.93 13.71 -4.24
C ASP A 20 -31.08 13.59 -3.23
N GLU A 21 -31.50 12.36 -2.91
CA GLU A 21 -32.54 12.11 -1.91
C GLU A 21 -32.02 12.36 -0.49
N GLU A 22 -32.87 12.94 0.39
CA GLU A 22 -32.49 13.26 1.77
C GLU A 22 -32.36 12.02 2.67
N LYS A 23 -32.90 10.88 2.24
CA LYS A 23 -32.92 9.65 3.04
C LYS A 23 -31.55 8.95 2.97
N ALA A 24 -30.87 8.86 4.12
CA ALA A 24 -29.59 8.17 4.25
C ALA A 24 -29.60 6.71 3.74
N GLU A 25 -30.74 6.02 3.86
CA GLU A 25 -30.90 4.65 3.33
C GLU A 25 -30.78 4.61 1.79
N LEU A 26 -31.37 5.58 1.09
CA LEU A 26 -31.30 5.67 -0.37
C LEU A 26 -29.90 6.04 -0.83
N GLN A 27 -29.25 6.96 -0.14
CA GLN A 27 -27.84 7.32 -0.39
C GLN A 27 -26.91 6.11 -0.19
N SER A 28 -27.14 5.30 0.86
CA SER A 28 -26.35 4.10 1.10
C SER A 28 -26.53 3.05 -0.01
N PHE A 29 -27.77 2.85 -0.47
CA PHE A 29 -28.07 1.96 -1.59
C PHE A 29 -27.44 2.45 -2.90
N ALA A 30 -27.50 3.76 -3.14
CA ALA A 30 -26.87 4.40 -4.29
C ALA A 30 -25.35 4.15 -4.28
N LEU A 31 -24.67 4.37 -3.16
CA LEU A 31 -23.23 4.14 -3.04
C LEU A 31 -22.83 2.68 -3.30
N HIS A 32 -23.61 1.71 -2.80
CA HIS A 32 -23.35 0.30 -3.09
C HIS A 32 -23.48 -0.01 -4.58
N LYS A 33 -24.50 0.55 -5.24
CA LYS A 33 -24.67 0.38 -6.68
C LYS A 33 -23.60 1.09 -7.49
N LEU A 34 -23.15 2.27 -7.05
CA LEU A 34 -22.05 3.00 -7.68
C LEU A 34 -20.74 2.21 -7.60
N ASP A 35 -20.45 1.58 -6.46
CA ASP A 35 -19.25 0.76 -6.30
C ASP A 35 -19.17 -0.43 -7.29
N GLU A 36 -20.33 -1.02 -7.65
CA GLU A 36 -20.42 -2.11 -8.62
C GLU A 36 -20.22 -1.65 -10.08
N ILE A 37 -20.61 -0.42 -10.40
CA ILE A 37 -20.65 0.09 -11.79
C ILE A 37 -19.56 1.11 -12.11
N VAL A 38 -18.76 1.51 -11.11
CA VAL A 38 -17.77 2.59 -11.23
C VAL A 38 -16.76 2.36 -12.36
N ASP A 39 -16.35 1.11 -12.59
CA ASP A 39 -15.38 0.79 -13.64
C ASP A 39 -15.94 1.01 -15.06
N GLU A 40 -17.26 0.89 -15.24
CA GLU A 40 -17.93 1.07 -16.54
C GLU A 40 -18.40 2.53 -16.73
N PHE A 41 -18.84 3.21 -15.65
CA PHE A 41 -19.50 4.53 -15.70
C PHE A 41 -18.73 5.64 -14.96
N TRP A 42 -17.42 5.49 -14.73
CA TRP A 42 -16.62 6.49 -14.02
C TRP A 42 -16.76 7.91 -14.60
N ALA A 43 -16.93 8.05 -15.91
CA ALA A 43 -17.07 9.35 -16.57
C ALA A 43 -18.33 10.10 -16.09
N GLU A 44 -19.49 9.44 -16.07
CA GLU A 44 -20.74 10.01 -15.55
C GLU A 44 -20.65 10.29 -14.04
N ILE A 45 -20.03 9.36 -13.28
CA ILE A 45 -19.91 9.50 -11.83
C ILE A 45 -18.96 10.65 -11.46
N SER A 46 -17.94 10.92 -12.29
CA SER A 46 -16.99 12.00 -12.06
C SER A 46 -17.62 13.39 -12.09
N GLU A 47 -18.71 13.59 -12.85
CA GLU A 47 -19.44 14.86 -12.90
C GLU A 47 -20.11 15.20 -11.56
N VAL A 48 -20.35 14.19 -10.74
CA VAL A 48 -21.06 14.28 -9.44
C VAL A 48 -20.17 13.97 -8.25
N ILE A 49 -18.85 13.87 -8.44
CA ILE A 49 -17.90 13.49 -7.40
C ILE A 49 -17.99 14.39 -6.16
N THR A 50 -18.25 15.69 -6.35
CA THR A 50 -18.43 16.66 -5.27
C THR A 50 -19.54 16.27 -4.30
N LYS A 51 -20.62 15.63 -4.78
CA LYS A 51 -21.68 15.13 -3.89
C LYS A 51 -21.19 13.94 -3.05
N ILE A 52 -20.37 13.06 -3.63
CA ILE A 52 -19.77 11.92 -2.93
C ILE A 52 -18.80 12.41 -1.86
N GLU A 53 -18.03 13.46 -2.15
CA GLU A 53 -17.14 14.12 -1.17
C GLU A 53 -17.93 14.68 0.01
N VAL A 54 -19.02 15.41 -0.25
CA VAL A 54 -19.90 15.94 0.82
C VAL A 54 -20.46 14.81 1.70
N LEU A 55 -20.82 13.66 1.12
CA LEU A 55 -21.26 12.48 1.87
C LEU A 55 -20.14 11.85 2.71
N TYR A 56 -18.91 11.89 2.23
CA TYR A 56 -17.74 11.42 2.99
C TYR A 56 -17.39 12.37 4.15
N GLU A 57 -17.48 13.68 3.94
CA GLU A 57 -17.24 14.69 4.97
C GLU A 57 -18.30 14.68 6.09
N ASN A 58 -19.49 14.16 5.81
CA ASN A 58 -20.55 14.05 6.80
C ASN A 58 -20.25 12.94 7.83
N GLU A 59 -19.82 13.35 9.04
CA GLU A 59 -19.49 12.41 10.13
C GLU A 59 -20.68 11.60 10.63
N ASN A 60 -21.91 12.10 10.47
CA ASN A 60 -23.13 11.42 10.91
C ASN A 60 -23.57 10.32 9.93
N PHE A 61 -22.95 10.23 8.75
CA PHE A 61 -23.31 9.26 7.73
C PHE A 61 -22.65 7.91 8.01
N SER A 62 -23.47 6.89 8.26
CA SER A 62 -23.03 5.54 8.64
C SER A 62 -22.12 4.87 7.59
N GLN A 63 -22.31 5.18 6.30
CA GLN A 63 -21.57 4.58 5.18
C GLN A 63 -20.50 5.51 4.59
N ARG A 64 -19.98 6.48 5.36
CA ARG A 64 -18.94 7.41 4.87
C ARG A 64 -17.71 6.70 4.30
N LYS A 65 -17.32 5.55 4.88
CA LYS A 65 -16.18 4.74 4.39
C LYS A 65 -16.42 4.24 2.96
N LEU A 66 -17.68 3.95 2.60
CA LEU A 66 -18.05 3.47 1.26
C LEU A 66 -18.02 4.63 0.26
N ALA A 67 -18.47 5.81 0.66
CA ALA A 67 -18.33 7.03 -0.15
C ALA A 67 -16.86 7.31 -0.49
N ALA A 68 -15.98 7.19 0.50
CA ALA A 68 -14.53 7.30 0.29
C ALA A 68 -13.99 6.25 -0.71
N LEU A 69 -14.44 5.00 -0.63
CA LEU A 69 -14.01 3.96 -1.57
C LEU A 69 -14.45 4.28 -3.01
N VAL A 70 -15.70 4.69 -3.20
CA VAL A 70 -16.22 5.07 -4.53
C VAL A 70 -15.47 6.28 -5.07
N ALA A 71 -15.30 7.34 -4.27
CA ALA A 71 -14.53 8.52 -4.67
C ALA A 71 -13.10 8.15 -5.08
N SER A 72 -12.43 7.29 -4.30
CA SER A 72 -11.09 6.81 -4.62
C SER A 72 -11.01 6.07 -5.96
N LYS A 73 -11.99 5.21 -6.27
CA LYS A 73 -12.07 4.51 -7.56
C LYS A 73 -12.31 5.47 -8.72
N VAL A 74 -13.15 6.49 -8.54
CA VAL A 74 -13.37 7.51 -9.58
C VAL A 74 -12.09 8.32 -9.83
N TYR A 75 -11.40 8.78 -8.78
CA TYR A 75 -10.13 9.49 -8.92
C TYR A 75 -9.03 8.65 -9.56
N TYR A 76 -9.03 7.34 -9.29
CA TYR A 76 -8.13 6.40 -9.97
C TYR A 76 -8.35 6.42 -11.49
N HIS A 77 -9.61 6.35 -11.95
CA HIS A 77 -9.95 6.41 -13.38
C HIS A 77 -9.69 7.79 -14.00
N LEU A 78 -9.83 8.87 -13.23
CA LEU A 78 -9.46 10.23 -13.64
C LEU A 78 -7.93 10.45 -13.74
N GLY A 79 -7.13 9.51 -13.23
CA GLY A 79 -5.68 9.61 -13.19
C GLY A 79 -5.12 10.50 -12.07
N SER A 80 -5.98 11.03 -11.18
CA SER A 80 -5.53 11.74 -9.97
C SER A 80 -5.23 10.76 -8.84
N PHE A 81 -4.01 10.21 -8.87
CA PHE A 81 -3.60 9.18 -7.92
C PHE A 81 -3.42 9.67 -6.48
N GLU A 82 -3.04 10.93 -6.27
CA GLU A 82 -2.85 11.51 -4.94
C GLU A 82 -4.20 11.65 -4.20
N ASP A 83 -5.23 12.13 -4.91
CA ASP A 83 -6.59 12.20 -4.38
C ASP A 83 -7.15 10.79 -4.16
N SER A 84 -6.96 9.89 -5.14
CA SER A 84 -7.34 8.49 -5.02
C SER A 84 -6.76 7.85 -3.75
N LEU A 85 -5.47 8.07 -3.47
CA LEU A 85 -4.82 7.57 -2.27
C LEU A 85 -5.44 8.16 -1.00
N THR A 86 -5.69 9.46 -0.97
CA THR A 86 -6.28 10.16 0.19
C THR A 86 -7.66 9.58 0.55
N PHE A 87 -8.50 9.34 -0.45
CA PHE A 87 -9.81 8.71 -0.24
C PHE A 87 -9.69 7.21 0.08
N ALA A 88 -8.73 6.48 -0.50
CA ALA A 88 -8.48 5.07 -0.15
C ALA A 88 -8.08 4.91 1.32
N LEU A 89 -7.26 5.83 1.83
CA LEU A 89 -6.88 5.91 3.25
C LEU A 89 -8.11 6.21 4.14
N GLY A 90 -9.04 7.03 3.66
CA GLY A 90 -10.32 7.33 4.32
C GLY A 90 -11.30 6.15 4.38
N ALA A 91 -11.26 5.26 3.38
CA ALA A 91 -12.10 4.04 3.35
C ALA A 91 -11.69 3.00 4.42
N GLY A 92 -10.43 3.03 4.86
CA GLY A 92 -9.91 2.21 5.95
C GLY A 92 -10.02 0.71 5.69
N GLU A 93 -10.93 0.05 6.40
CA GLU A 93 -11.17 -1.40 6.32
C GLU A 93 -11.88 -1.82 5.03
N LEU A 94 -12.63 -0.93 4.38
CA LEU A 94 -13.30 -1.24 3.11
C LEU A 94 -12.31 -1.31 1.94
N PHE A 95 -11.14 -0.69 2.09
CA PHE A 95 -10.05 -0.88 1.15
C PHE A 95 -9.36 -2.23 1.44
N ASP A 96 -9.73 -3.24 0.64
CA ASP A 96 -9.17 -4.59 0.74
C ASP A 96 -7.82 -4.70 0.01
N VAL A 97 -6.74 -4.70 0.80
CA VAL A 97 -5.35 -4.84 0.34
C VAL A 97 -5.08 -6.24 -0.25
N ASN A 98 -5.92 -7.24 0.03
CA ASN A 98 -5.75 -8.61 -0.47
C ASN A 98 -6.34 -8.80 -1.87
N SER A 99 -7.17 -7.87 -2.32
CA SER A 99 -7.75 -7.94 -3.65
C SER A 99 -6.65 -7.81 -4.72
N ASN A 100 -6.82 -8.56 -5.82
CA ASN A 100 -5.91 -8.57 -6.96
C ASN A 100 -6.42 -7.72 -8.12
N THR A 101 -7.27 -6.73 -7.86
CA THR A 101 -7.73 -5.80 -8.89
C THR A 101 -6.63 -4.81 -9.28
N GLU A 102 -6.66 -4.34 -10.53
CA GLU A 102 -5.70 -3.36 -11.04
C GLU A 102 -5.71 -2.05 -10.23
N TYR A 103 -6.91 -1.62 -9.80
CA TYR A 103 -7.09 -0.50 -8.89
C TYR A 103 -6.31 -0.69 -7.58
N VAL A 104 -6.48 -1.82 -6.89
CA VAL A 104 -5.81 -2.05 -5.60
C VAL A 104 -4.30 -2.16 -5.78
N GLN A 105 -3.82 -2.88 -6.80
CA GLN A 105 -2.38 -2.99 -7.07
C GLN A 105 -1.75 -1.63 -7.36
N THR A 106 -2.39 -0.80 -8.19
CA THR A 106 -1.87 0.52 -8.54
C THR A 106 -1.91 1.47 -7.35
N THR A 107 -3.00 1.49 -6.59
CA THR A 107 -3.14 2.34 -5.40
C THR A 107 -2.13 1.94 -4.32
N ILE A 108 -1.85 0.64 -4.13
CA ILE A 108 -0.80 0.17 -3.22
C ILE A 108 0.59 0.60 -3.72
N ALA A 109 0.89 0.46 -5.01
CA ALA A 109 2.17 0.91 -5.55
C ALA A 109 2.38 2.42 -5.32
N LYS A 110 1.35 3.24 -5.59
CA LYS A 110 1.37 4.68 -5.32
C LYS A 110 1.50 5.00 -3.83
N CYS A 111 0.85 4.22 -2.97
CA CYS A 111 0.99 4.32 -1.51
C CYS A 111 2.44 4.09 -1.06
N ILE A 112 3.10 3.04 -1.56
CA ILE A 112 4.50 2.74 -1.24
C ILE A 112 5.43 3.83 -1.77
N ASP A 113 5.21 4.32 -3.00
CA ASP A 113 5.97 5.44 -3.56
C ASP A 113 5.86 6.70 -2.69
N HIS A 114 4.63 7.04 -2.27
CA HIS A 114 4.38 8.21 -1.42
C HIS A 114 5.04 8.04 -0.05
N TYR A 115 4.84 6.90 0.61
CA TYR A 115 5.46 6.57 1.90
C TYR A 115 6.99 6.63 1.84
N THR A 116 7.59 6.10 0.78
CA THR A 116 9.05 6.11 0.57
C THR A 116 9.56 7.54 0.41
N LYS A 117 8.86 8.41 -0.33
CA LYS A 117 9.21 9.82 -0.48
C LYS A 117 9.16 10.56 0.86
N GLU A 118 8.12 10.35 1.66
CA GLU A 118 7.99 10.97 2.99
C GLU A 118 9.12 10.53 3.93
N ARG A 119 9.36 9.22 4.02
CA ARG A 119 10.47 8.63 4.80
C ARG A 119 11.82 9.21 4.39
N ALA A 120 12.08 9.35 3.08
CA ALA A 120 13.32 9.92 2.57
C ALA A 120 13.49 11.40 2.96
N ARG A 121 12.41 12.19 2.96
CA ARG A 121 12.43 13.61 3.39
C ARG A 121 12.78 13.73 4.87
N ILE A 122 12.15 12.93 5.73
CA ILE A 122 12.40 12.89 7.18
C ILE A 122 13.88 12.55 7.46
N LEU A 123 14.39 11.49 6.83
CA LEU A 123 15.78 11.05 7.03
C LEU A 123 16.82 12.04 6.47
N SER A 124 16.48 12.83 5.45
CA SER A 124 17.37 13.87 4.92
C SER A 124 17.46 15.11 5.82
N GLY A 125 16.71 15.17 6.93
CA GLY A 125 16.68 16.30 7.86
C GLY A 125 16.03 17.56 7.30
N ARG A 126 15.39 17.48 6.12
CA ARG A 126 14.70 18.60 5.44
C ARG A 126 13.40 18.99 6.13
N GLU A 127 12.74 18.04 6.78
CA GLU A 127 11.55 18.27 7.59
C GLU A 127 11.80 17.65 8.97
N LYS A 128 11.91 18.50 10.00
CA LYS A 128 11.90 18.04 11.39
C LYS A 128 10.44 17.69 11.74
N GLU A 129 10.21 16.45 12.17
CA GLU A 129 9.00 16.04 12.89
C GLU A 129 7.67 16.10 12.11
N LYS A 130 7.65 15.80 10.81
CA LYS A 130 6.38 15.32 10.22
C LYS A 130 6.18 13.87 10.61
N ILE A 131 5.13 13.63 11.40
CA ILE A 131 4.58 12.30 11.64
C ILE A 131 3.98 11.83 10.31
N ILE A 132 4.47 10.72 9.79
CA ILE A 132 3.88 10.07 8.61
C ILE A 132 2.43 9.76 8.94
N ASP A 133 1.51 9.96 7.99
CA ASP A 133 0.10 9.64 8.21
C ASP A 133 -0.02 8.18 8.71
N PRO A 134 -0.55 7.94 9.92
CA PRO A 134 -0.70 6.58 10.46
C PRO A 134 -1.52 5.67 9.54
N ARG A 135 -2.44 6.22 8.73
CA ARG A 135 -3.23 5.44 7.77
C ARG A 135 -2.34 4.92 6.64
N LEU A 136 -1.37 5.71 6.19
CA LEU A 136 -0.43 5.34 5.14
C LEU A 136 0.47 4.20 5.63
N GLU A 137 0.99 4.34 6.85
CA GLU A 137 1.79 3.31 7.50
C GLU A 137 0.98 2.00 7.70
N GLN A 138 -0.29 2.10 8.10
CA GLN A 138 -1.18 0.94 8.25
C GLN A 138 -1.41 0.18 6.94
N ILE A 139 -1.52 0.86 5.79
CA ILE A 139 -1.65 0.17 4.49
C ILE A 139 -0.36 -0.57 4.16
N VAL A 140 0.80 0.06 4.36
CA VAL A 140 2.11 -0.55 4.12
C VAL A 140 2.33 -1.76 5.06
N ASP A 141 1.93 -1.67 6.33
CA ASP A 141 1.99 -2.79 7.28
C ASP A 141 1.07 -3.94 6.88
N ARG A 142 -0.15 -3.65 6.42
CA ARG A 142 -1.04 -4.67 5.86
C ARG A 142 -0.44 -5.34 4.63
N MET A 143 0.26 -4.58 3.78
CA MET A 143 0.96 -5.11 2.61
C MET A 143 2.11 -6.03 3.02
N PHE A 144 2.93 -5.64 3.99
CA PHE A 144 3.98 -6.52 4.52
C PHE A 144 3.38 -7.80 5.10
N LYS A 145 2.32 -7.69 5.91
CA LYS A 145 1.62 -8.86 6.47
C LYS A 145 1.17 -9.81 5.37
N ARG A 146 0.56 -9.29 4.30
CA ARG A 146 0.19 -10.09 3.13
C ARG A 146 1.39 -10.79 2.50
N CYS A 147 2.50 -10.09 2.29
CA CYS A 147 3.72 -10.73 1.77
C CYS A 147 4.26 -11.83 2.69
N PHE A 148 4.17 -11.66 4.01
CA PHE A 148 4.56 -12.70 4.97
C PHE A 148 3.62 -13.91 4.91
N ASP A 149 2.31 -13.67 4.89
CA ASP A 149 1.27 -14.71 4.82
C ASP A 149 1.37 -15.51 3.51
N ASP A 150 1.68 -14.84 2.40
CA ASP A 150 1.87 -15.45 1.06
C ASP A 150 3.28 -16.06 0.86
N GLY A 151 4.19 -15.96 1.84
CA GLY A 151 5.58 -16.44 1.74
C GLY A 151 6.46 -15.67 0.75
N GLN A 152 6.05 -14.46 0.36
CA GLN A 152 6.73 -13.58 -0.59
C GLN A 152 7.83 -12.72 0.08
N TYR A 153 8.75 -13.36 0.81
CA TYR A 153 9.81 -12.68 1.57
C TYR A 153 10.72 -11.80 0.69
N LYS A 154 11.01 -12.21 -0.55
CA LYS A 154 11.84 -11.41 -1.48
C LYS A 154 11.24 -10.04 -1.78
N GLN A 155 9.92 -9.98 -1.98
CA GLN A 155 9.21 -8.73 -2.21
C GLN A 155 9.18 -7.86 -0.96
N SER A 156 8.93 -8.48 0.21
CA SER A 156 9.00 -7.80 1.50
C SER A 156 10.36 -7.14 1.73
N ILE A 157 11.47 -7.84 1.41
CA ILE A 157 12.82 -7.27 1.51
C ILE A 157 13.00 -6.07 0.56
N GLY A 158 12.53 -6.17 -0.69
CA GLY A 158 12.61 -5.05 -1.65
C GLY A 158 11.91 -3.80 -1.12
N ILE A 159 10.67 -3.94 -0.66
CA ILE A 159 9.88 -2.83 -0.10
C ILE A 159 10.51 -2.31 1.20
N ALA A 160 11.02 -3.20 2.06
CA ALA A 160 11.72 -2.79 3.28
C ALA A 160 12.97 -1.96 2.98
N LEU A 161 13.71 -2.29 1.92
CA LEU A 161 14.87 -1.51 1.48
C LEU A 161 14.49 -0.12 0.98
N GLU A 162 13.47 -0.03 0.12
CA GLU A 162 12.96 1.24 -0.43
C GLU A 162 12.44 2.15 0.68
N THR A 163 11.61 1.59 1.57
CA THR A 163 11.02 2.30 2.71
C THR A 163 12.01 2.53 3.86
N ARG A 164 13.21 1.96 3.80
CA ARG A 164 14.26 2.00 4.82
C ARG A 164 13.86 1.40 6.18
N ARG A 165 12.99 0.40 6.17
CA ARG A 165 12.48 -0.28 7.36
C ARG A 165 13.34 -1.49 7.72
N MET A 166 14.36 -1.23 8.54
CA MET A 166 15.32 -2.24 9.01
C MET A 166 14.66 -3.35 9.82
N ASP A 167 13.63 -3.02 10.58
CA ASP A 167 12.81 -3.95 11.36
C ASP A 167 12.15 -5.02 10.47
N ILE A 168 11.55 -4.60 9.36
CA ILE A 168 10.91 -5.52 8.41
C ILE A 168 11.94 -6.26 7.57
N PHE A 169 13.06 -5.61 7.24
CA PHE A 169 14.16 -6.26 6.54
C PHE A 169 14.70 -7.46 7.33
N GLU A 170 15.04 -7.27 8.62
CA GLU A 170 15.49 -8.34 9.51
C GLU A 170 14.41 -9.44 9.63
N LYS A 171 13.17 -9.04 9.91
CA LYS A 171 12.05 -9.97 10.07
C LYS A 171 11.81 -10.81 8.81
N SER A 172 11.96 -10.23 7.62
CA SER A 172 11.79 -10.93 6.33
C SER A 172 12.84 -12.01 6.11
N ILE A 173 14.05 -11.82 6.61
CA ILE A 173 15.13 -12.82 6.53
C ILE A 173 14.93 -13.90 7.59
N VAL A 174 14.58 -13.51 8.81
CA VAL A 174 14.47 -14.46 9.93
C VAL A 174 13.26 -15.38 9.79
N GLN A 175 12.15 -14.87 9.26
CA GLN A 175 10.91 -15.64 9.10
C GLN A 175 10.88 -16.47 7.81
N SER A 176 11.86 -16.35 6.91
CA SER A 176 11.85 -17.12 5.67
C SER A 176 12.14 -18.61 5.94
N ASN A 177 11.56 -19.48 5.11
CA ASN A 177 11.78 -20.93 5.20
C ASN A 177 13.26 -21.32 4.95
N ASP A 178 13.96 -20.50 4.16
CA ASP A 178 15.39 -20.64 3.87
C ASP A 178 16.09 -19.33 4.19
N MET A 179 16.70 -19.27 5.38
CA MET A 179 17.40 -18.09 5.88
C MET A 179 18.71 -17.87 5.11
N SER A 180 19.43 -18.93 4.76
CA SER A 180 20.70 -18.83 4.05
C SER A 180 20.52 -18.25 2.65
N ALA A 181 19.54 -18.76 1.89
CA ALA A 181 19.23 -18.22 0.57
C ALA A 181 18.67 -16.77 0.65
N MET A 182 17.94 -16.43 1.70
CA MET A 182 17.48 -15.04 1.90
C MET A 182 18.60 -14.09 2.27
N LEU A 183 19.57 -14.52 3.08
CA LEU A 183 20.75 -13.71 3.39
C LEU A 183 21.57 -13.40 2.13
N GLU A 184 21.80 -14.40 1.28
CA GLU A 184 22.51 -14.21 0.00
C GLU A 184 21.75 -13.24 -0.92
N TYR A 185 20.43 -13.42 -1.03
CA TYR A 185 19.58 -12.51 -1.80
C TYR A 185 19.62 -11.09 -1.24
N ALA A 186 19.46 -10.93 0.08
CA ALA A 186 19.47 -9.67 0.79
C ALA A 186 20.80 -8.92 0.64
N TYR A 187 21.92 -9.64 0.71
CA TYR A 187 23.24 -9.09 0.43
C TYR A 187 23.35 -8.58 -1.01
N LYS A 188 22.98 -9.40 -2.00
CA LYS A 188 23.06 -9.05 -3.42
C LYS A 188 22.31 -7.77 -3.74
N ILE A 189 21.05 -7.67 -3.31
CA ILE A 189 20.23 -6.48 -3.55
C ILE A 189 20.71 -5.26 -2.76
N THR A 190 21.24 -5.45 -1.54
CA THR A 190 21.84 -4.35 -0.75
C THR A 190 23.03 -3.75 -1.50
N MET A 191 23.85 -4.60 -2.10
CA MET A 191 25.01 -4.16 -2.88
C MET A 191 24.62 -3.50 -4.20
N SER A 192 23.53 -3.93 -4.85
CA SER A 192 23.13 -3.40 -6.17
C SER A 192 22.19 -2.20 -6.12
N LEU A 193 21.31 -2.10 -5.12
CA LEU A 193 20.21 -1.11 -5.10
C LEU A 193 20.43 0.04 -4.11
N VAL A 194 21.30 -0.13 -3.10
CA VAL A 194 21.42 0.85 -2.01
C VAL A 194 22.55 1.84 -2.27
N ASP A 195 22.25 3.01 -2.82
CA ASP A 195 23.28 4.03 -3.12
C ASP A 195 23.86 4.74 -1.89
N ASN A 196 23.04 4.95 -0.86
CA ASN A 196 23.48 5.67 0.34
C ASN A 196 24.45 4.81 1.16
N ARG A 197 25.71 5.27 1.25
CA ARG A 197 26.78 4.56 1.97
C ARG A 197 26.47 4.30 3.44
N ASN A 198 25.92 5.27 4.16
CA ASN A 198 25.63 5.11 5.59
C ASN A 198 24.56 4.03 5.80
N TYR A 199 23.48 4.11 5.02
CA TYR A 199 22.41 3.12 5.07
C TYR A 199 22.88 1.73 4.64
N ARG A 200 23.73 1.65 3.61
CA ARG A 200 24.38 0.39 3.20
C ARG A 200 25.23 -0.19 4.32
N LYS A 201 26.01 0.62 5.04
CA LYS A 201 26.80 0.16 6.19
C LYS A 201 25.91 -0.39 7.31
N GLU A 202 24.78 0.25 7.60
CA GLU A 202 23.81 -0.24 8.58
C GLU A 202 23.22 -1.61 8.19
N LEU A 203 22.82 -1.77 6.92
CA LEU A 203 22.35 -3.04 6.38
C LEU A 203 23.43 -4.14 6.44
N LEU A 204 24.66 -3.84 6.03
CA LEU A 204 25.77 -4.80 6.09
C LEU A 204 26.07 -5.22 7.53
N LYS A 205 26.04 -4.30 8.50
CA LYS A 205 26.21 -4.65 9.93
C LYS A 205 25.12 -5.61 10.41
N LEU A 206 23.86 -5.37 10.01
CA LEU A 206 22.76 -6.27 10.31
C LEU A 206 22.98 -7.65 9.66
N LEU A 207 23.40 -7.69 8.39
CA LEU A 207 23.69 -8.94 7.69
C LEU A 207 24.84 -9.71 8.37
N VAL A 208 25.93 -9.05 8.79
CA VAL A 208 27.03 -9.68 9.53
C VAL A 208 26.52 -10.36 10.81
N LYS A 209 25.66 -9.68 11.57
CA LYS A 209 25.04 -10.24 12.76
C LYS A 209 24.23 -11.49 12.41
N LEU A 210 23.36 -11.40 11.40
CA LEU A 210 22.51 -12.52 10.99
C LEU A 210 23.30 -13.71 10.44
N TYR A 211 24.37 -13.47 9.66
CA TYR A 211 25.27 -14.54 9.19
C TYR A 211 26.01 -15.23 10.35
N SER A 212 26.33 -14.49 11.41
CA SER A 212 27.00 -15.01 12.59
C SER A 212 26.06 -15.82 13.50
N ASP A 213 24.78 -15.45 13.53
CA ASP A 213 23.75 -16.11 14.34
C ASP A 213 23.20 -17.41 13.70
N LEU A 214 23.65 -17.77 12.48
CA LEU A 214 23.31 -19.04 11.85
C LEU A 214 23.84 -20.24 12.65
N LYS A 215 23.12 -21.37 12.58
CA LYS A 215 23.56 -22.65 13.23
C LYS A 215 24.98 -23.05 12.82
N VAL A 216 25.33 -22.79 11.56
CA VAL A 216 26.69 -22.85 11.04
C VAL A 216 26.99 -21.45 10.50
N PRO A 217 27.84 -20.65 11.17
CA PRO A 217 28.16 -19.31 10.72
C PRO A 217 28.79 -19.30 9.32
N ASP A 218 28.34 -18.40 8.46
CA ASP A 218 28.89 -18.22 7.12
C ASP A 218 30.00 -17.18 7.13
N TYR A 219 31.20 -17.61 7.51
CA TYR A 219 32.36 -16.73 7.59
C TYR A 219 32.79 -16.13 6.24
N VAL A 220 32.43 -16.76 5.11
CA VAL A 220 32.76 -16.22 3.79
C VAL A 220 31.97 -14.95 3.54
N ASN A 221 30.65 -14.99 3.75
CA ASN A 221 29.79 -13.84 3.56
C ASN A 221 29.98 -12.76 4.65
N VAL A 222 30.34 -13.15 5.88
CA VAL A 222 30.78 -12.21 6.91
C VAL A 222 32.01 -11.43 6.46
N CYS A 223 33.05 -12.12 5.99
CA CYS A 223 34.27 -11.46 5.48
C CYS A 223 33.96 -10.52 4.31
N GLN A 224 33.10 -10.92 3.37
CA GLN A 224 32.68 -10.04 2.27
C GLN A 224 32.00 -8.76 2.78
N CYS A 225 31.08 -8.88 3.74
CA CYS A 225 30.42 -7.71 4.32
C CYS A 225 31.42 -6.80 5.05
N LEU A 226 32.34 -7.38 5.82
CA LEU A 226 33.39 -6.67 6.56
C LEU A 226 34.35 -5.89 5.64
N ILE A 227 34.75 -6.49 4.51
CA ILE A 227 35.55 -5.81 3.49
C ILE A 227 34.89 -4.51 3.02
N PHE A 228 33.56 -4.48 2.86
CA PHE A 228 32.83 -3.27 2.47
C PHE A 228 32.54 -2.31 3.64
N LEU A 229 32.63 -2.79 4.87
CA LEU A 229 32.52 -1.96 6.07
C LEU A 229 33.82 -1.23 6.40
N ASP A 230 34.95 -1.68 5.85
CA ASP A 230 36.32 -1.33 6.24
C ASP A 230 36.64 -1.74 7.70
N ASP A 231 35.96 -2.77 8.22
CA ASP A 231 36.06 -3.29 9.58
C ASP A 231 36.71 -4.69 9.62
#